data_AF-A0A4Y2L3X0-F1
#
_entry.id   AF-A0A4Y2L3X0-F1
#
_cell.length_a   1.000
_cell.length_b   1.000
_cell.length_c   1.000
_cell.angle_alpha   90.00
_cell.angle_beta   90.00
_cell.angle_gamma   90.00
#
_symmetry.space_group_name_H-M   'P 1'
#
loop_
_entity.id
_entity.type
_entity.pdbx_description
1 polymer ?
#
loop_
_entity_poly.entity_id
_entity_poly.type
_entity_poly.pdbx_seq_one_letter_code
_entity_poly.pdbx_strand_id
1 'polypeptide(L)'
;MSFFKVKHDEVHGLVFLCRFRNPDNCSVFRSELLAIREVLDFTLRFETSDTYTLTDSKSSIQYLKNLPKIPEKTGQEIISKIVTLSQKSRVCIQWIPSHVGVFGNDVADLHAKEGSALPSAASGELFASEISSIHRAKANSTWKVPPAHEWYAGNRPDLSLQSEGTRSALTALARLRSGHIKSLKSVGKEKT
;
A
#
# COMPACT_ATOMS: atom_id res chain seq x y z
N MET A 1 5.33 -10.99 0.76
CA MET A 1 6.36 -10.02 1.17
C MET A 1 7.63 -10.81 1.27
N SER A 2 8.66 -10.39 0.58
CA SER A 2 9.58 -11.36 -0.03
C SER A 2 10.99 -11.08 0.50
N PHE A 3 11.54 -12.02 1.28
CA PHE A 3 12.87 -12.01 1.92
C PHE A 3 13.92 -13.01 1.42
N PHE A 4 14.98 -12.48 0.84
CA PHE A 4 16.01 -13.30 0.23
C PHE A 4 17.26 -13.57 1.06
N LYS A 5 17.93 -14.62 0.59
CA LYS A 5 19.28 -15.15 0.84
C LYS A 5 20.37 -14.08 0.97
N VAL A 6 21.13 -14.15 2.08
CA VAL A 6 22.44 -13.49 2.24
C VAL A 6 23.50 -14.48 1.74
N LYS A 7 24.28 -14.12 0.71
CA LYS A 7 25.42 -14.94 0.30
C LYS A 7 26.61 -14.62 1.22
N HIS A 8 26.92 -15.52 2.15
CA HIS A 8 28.12 -15.48 2.98
C HIS A 8 29.13 -16.48 2.40
N ASP A 9 29.97 -15.99 1.48
CA ASP A 9 31.02 -16.73 0.76
C ASP A 9 30.59 -18.02 0.03
N GLU A 10 31.43 -18.47 -0.91
CA GLU A 10 31.08 -19.40 -1.98
C GLU A 10 30.66 -20.82 -1.55
N VAL A 11 30.69 -21.16 -0.27
CA VAL A 11 30.51 -22.54 0.21
C VAL A 11 29.28 -22.73 1.10
N HIS A 12 28.81 -21.72 1.85
CA HIS A 12 27.62 -21.86 2.72
C HIS A 12 26.84 -20.54 2.86
N GLY A 13 25.90 -20.29 1.93
CA GLY A 13 25.02 -19.12 2.04
C GLY A 13 24.11 -19.20 3.28
N LEU A 14 24.17 -18.20 4.16
CA LEU A 14 23.32 -18.08 5.34
C LEU A 14 21.94 -17.54 4.92
N VAL A 15 20.87 -18.29 5.18
CA VAL A 15 19.50 -17.84 4.89
C VAL A 15 18.92 -17.21 6.15
N PHE A 16 18.80 -15.88 6.16
CA PHE A 16 18.06 -15.19 7.20
C PHE A 16 16.56 -15.30 6.94
N LEU A 17 15.86 -16.03 7.81
CA LEU A 17 14.41 -16.23 7.75
C LEU A 17 13.77 -15.46 8.90
N CYS A 18 13.24 -14.27 8.63
CA CYS A 18 12.49 -13.50 9.62
C CYS A 18 11.00 -13.48 9.28
N ARG A 19 10.17 -13.83 10.27
CA ARG A 19 8.71 -13.74 10.18
C ARG A 19 8.24 -12.70 11.19
N PHE A 20 7.96 -11.48 10.74
CA PHE A 20 7.42 -10.42 11.60
C PHE A 20 6.07 -9.93 11.09
N ARG A 21 5.22 -9.50 12.03
CA ARG A 21 3.93 -8.88 11.73
C ARG A 21 4.12 -7.38 11.55
N ASN A 22 3.84 -6.89 10.34
CA ASN A 22 3.73 -5.45 10.09
C ASN A 22 2.43 -4.87 10.66
N PRO A 23 2.38 -3.56 10.97
CA PRO A 23 1.14 -2.87 11.30
C PRO A 23 0.06 -3.11 10.23
N ASP A 24 -1.22 -3.15 10.64
CA ASP A 24 -2.34 -3.52 9.76
C ASP A 24 -2.47 -2.62 8.52
N ASN A 25 -2.03 -1.37 8.62
CA ASN A 25 -2.08 -0.38 7.55
C ASN A 25 -0.75 -0.24 6.79
N CYS A 26 0.18 -1.16 7.00
CA CYS A 26 1.47 -1.14 6.34
C CYS A 26 1.31 -1.46 4.85
N SER A 27 1.82 -0.58 3.99
CA SER A 27 1.87 -0.79 2.55
C SER A 27 2.84 -1.92 2.19
N VAL A 28 2.62 -2.57 1.03
CA VAL A 28 3.58 -3.53 0.48
C VAL A 28 4.94 -2.87 0.30
N PHE A 29 5.00 -1.64 -0.19
CA PHE A 29 6.25 -0.91 -0.34
C PHE A 29 7.00 -0.72 0.99
N ARG A 30 6.33 -0.25 2.05
CA ARG A 30 6.95 -0.10 3.38
C ARG A 30 7.38 -1.45 3.93
N SER A 31 6.55 -2.47 3.75
CA SER A 31 6.86 -3.84 4.11
C SER A 31 8.22 -4.24 3.50
N GLU A 32 8.37 -4.14 2.18
CA GLU A 32 9.62 -4.44 1.49
C GLU A 32 10.82 -3.57 1.95
N LEU A 33 10.61 -2.36 2.47
CA LEU A 33 11.69 -1.56 3.07
C LEU A 33 12.08 -2.03 4.47
N LEU A 34 11.09 -2.31 5.33
CA LEU A 34 11.33 -2.90 6.64
C LEU A 34 12.06 -4.23 6.49
N ALA A 35 11.77 -4.96 5.42
CA ALA A 35 12.46 -6.16 5.08
C ALA A 35 13.97 -5.98 4.90
N ILE A 36 14.33 -5.04 4.04
CA ILE A 36 15.73 -4.68 3.80
C ILE A 36 16.38 -4.20 5.10
N ARG A 37 15.68 -3.43 5.93
CA ARG A 37 16.19 -2.97 7.23
C ARG A 37 16.58 -4.12 8.16
N GLU A 38 15.69 -5.09 8.33
CA GLU A 38 15.93 -6.24 9.22
C GLU A 38 17.08 -7.12 8.71
N VAL A 39 17.18 -7.33 7.38
CA VAL A 39 18.32 -8.04 6.79
C VAL A 39 19.63 -7.33 7.12
N LEU A 40 19.69 -6.01 6.95
CA LEU A 40 20.89 -5.23 7.27
C LEU A 40 21.20 -5.23 8.77
N ASP A 41 20.18 -5.19 9.63
CA ASP A 41 20.37 -5.32 11.09
C ASP A 41 20.93 -6.69 11.48
N PHE A 42 20.44 -7.74 10.85
CA PHE A 42 20.96 -9.09 11.03
C PHE A 42 22.40 -9.19 10.54
N THR A 43 22.71 -8.72 9.33
CA THR A 43 24.07 -8.70 8.78
C THR A 43 25.05 -7.96 9.70
N LEU A 44 24.64 -6.84 10.31
CA LEU A 44 25.48 -6.07 11.24
C LEU A 44 25.95 -6.88 12.46
N ARG A 45 25.27 -7.99 12.80
CA ARG A 45 25.62 -8.87 13.92
C ARG A 45 26.67 -9.92 13.58
N PHE A 46 27.00 -10.10 12.30
CA PHE A 46 28.01 -11.06 11.83
C PHE A 46 29.25 -10.34 11.32
N GLU A 47 30.42 -10.99 11.42
CA GLU A 47 31.69 -10.41 10.98
C GLU A 47 31.92 -10.57 9.47
N THR A 48 32.16 -9.42 8.82
CA THR A 48 33.03 -9.15 7.66
C THR A 48 33.02 -10.13 6.47
N SER A 49 31.86 -10.54 5.97
CA SER A 49 31.74 -11.04 4.60
C SER A 49 31.04 -10.01 3.71
N ASP A 50 31.29 -10.09 2.41
CA ASP A 50 30.48 -9.37 1.43
C ASP A 50 29.00 -9.77 1.59
N THR A 51 28.12 -8.78 1.54
CA THR A 51 26.69 -8.94 1.77
C THR A 51 25.92 -8.65 0.49
N TYR A 52 25.12 -9.63 0.08
CA TYR A 52 24.20 -9.50 -1.05
C TYR A 52 22.77 -9.67 -0.56
N THR A 53 22.00 -8.59 -0.63
CA THR A 53 20.56 -8.58 -0.36
C THR A 53 19.82 -8.63 -1.70
N LEU A 54 19.12 -9.72 -1.98
CA LEU A 54 18.28 -9.81 -3.17
C LEU A 54 16.87 -9.34 -2.81
N THR A 55 16.16 -8.70 -3.73
CA THR A 55 14.75 -8.33 -3.54
C THR A 55 14.06 -8.25 -4.88
N ASP A 56 12.80 -8.66 -4.94
CA ASP A 56 11.95 -8.49 -6.13
C ASP A 56 11.22 -7.14 -6.14
N SER A 57 11.33 -6.37 -5.06
CA SER A 57 10.78 -5.02 -4.94
C SER A 57 11.63 -3.98 -5.70
N LYS A 58 11.32 -3.82 -6.99
CA LYS A 58 11.93 -2.79 -7.84
C LYS A 58 11.71 -1.38 -7.27
N SER A 59 10.55 -1.13 -6.67
CA SER A 59 10.22 0.16 -6.05
C SER A 59 11.10 0.48 -4.85
N SER A 60 11.39 -0.51 -3.99
CA SER A 60 12.33 -0.35 -2.86
C SER A 60 13.74 0.02 -3.34
N ILE A 61 14.23 -0.66 -4.39
CA ILE A 61 15.55 -0.35 -4.95
C ILE A 61 15.59 1.05 -5.58
N GLN A 62 14.55 1.43 -6.35
CA GLN A 62 14.46 2.77 -6.93
C GLN A 62 14.41 3.85 -5.84
N TYR A 63 13.66 3.60 -4.76
CA TYR A 63 13.60 4.50 -3.62
C TYR A 63 14.98 4.68 -2.96
N LEU A 64 15.66 3.58 -2.67
CA LEU A 64 16.99 3.57 -2.06
C LEU A 64 18.09 4.08 -2.98
N LYS A 65 17.84 4.31 -4.28
CA LYS A 65 18.78 4.99 -5.18
C LYS A 65 18.75 6.51 -5.05
N ASN A 66 17.69 7.08 -4.48
CA ASN A 66 17.51 8.53 -4.34
C ASN A 66 18.32 9.12 -3.16
N LEU A 67 19.44 8.50 -2.77
CA LEU A 67 20.28 8.94 -1.65
C LEU A 67 20.96 10.27 -1.97
N PRO A 68 21.16 11.16 -0.99
CA PRO A 68 20.72 11.09 0.42
C PRO A 68 19.34 11.74 0.69
N LYS A 69 18.53 11.99 -0.34
CA LYS A 69 17.32 12.84 -0.27
C LYS A 69 16.09 12.15 0.35
N ILE A 70 16.29 11.11 1.15
CA ILE A 70 15.19 10.35 1.75
C ILE A 70 14.80 11.00 3.10
N PRO A 71 13.62 11.64 3.20
CA PRO A 71 13.22 12.34 4.42
C PRO A 71 12.71 11.40 5.52
N GLU A 72 12.39 10.16 5.17
CA GLU A 72 11.71 9.21 6.04
C GLU A 72 12.68 8.43 6.93
N LYS A 73 12.33 8.29 8.20
CA LYS A 73 13.15 7.64 9.23
C LYS A 73 13.57 6.21 8.87
N THR A 74 12.64 5.37 8.39
CA THR A 74 12.98 3.98 7.97
C THR A 74 13.99 3.98 6.82
N GLY A 75 13.85 4.88 5.85
CA GLY A 75 14.83 5.05 4.79
C GLY A 75 16.19 5.50 5.32
N GLN A 76 16.22 6.46 6.25
CA GLN A 76 17.44 6.93 6.92
C GLN A 76 18.13 5.82 7.73
N GLU A 77 17.37 4.99 8.45
CA GLU A 77 17.88 3.82 9.17
C GLU A 77 18.56 2.84 8.21
N ILE A 78 17.92 2.52 7.08
CA ILE A 78 18.49 1.64 6.04
C ILE A 78 19.79 2.23 5.51
N ILE A 79 19.81 3.52 5.17
CA ILE A 79 21.01 4.20 4.66
C ILE A 79 22.15 4.14 5.67
N SER A 80 21.87 4.49 6.93
CA SER A 80 22.85 4.46 8.01
C SER A 80 23.47 3.07 8.14
N LYS A 81 22.65 2.01 8.13
CA LYS A 81 23.12 0.62 8.19
C LYS A 81 23.95 0.23 6.96
N ILE A 82 23.54 0.62 5.74
CA ILE A 82 24.32 0.38 4.51
C ILE A 82 25.69 1.07 4.63
N VAL A 83 25.73 2.32 5.05
CA VAL A 83 26.98 3.07 5.23
C VAL A 83 27.88 2.38 6.25
N THR A 84 27.35 1.99 7.41
CA THR A 84 28.10 1.27 8.44
C THR A 84 28.64 -0.08 7.93
N LEU A 85 27.84 -0.86 7.23
CA LEU A 85 28.29 -2.13 6.66
C LEU A 85 29.34 -1.92 5.56
N SER A 86 29.17 -0.88 4.73
CA SER A 86 30.11 -0.56 3.65
C SER A 86 31.52 -0.17 4.12
N GLN A 87 31.67 0.20 5.39
CA GLN A 87 32.97 0.44 6.01
C GLN A 87 33.75 -0.86 6.27
N LYS A 88 33.07 -2.00 6.30
CA LYS A 88 33.63 -3.31 6.67
C LYS A 88 33.70 -4.29 5.50
N SER A 89 32.69 -4.30 4.62
CA SER A 89 32.61 -5.22 3.48
C SER A 89 31.76 -4.65 2.35
N ARG A 90 31.73 -5.33 1.20
CA ARG A 90 30.89 -4.88 0.08
C ARG A 90 29.43 -5.15 0.40
N VAL A 91 28.58 -4.15 0.20
CA VAL A 91 27.12 -4.28 0.37
C VAL A 91 26.46 -4.07 -0.99
N CYS A 92 25.68 -5.06 -1.44
CA CYS A 92 24.94 -4.99 -2.68
C CYS A 92 23.46 -5.29 -2.43
N ILE A 93 22.58 -4.40 -2.89
CA ILE A 93 21.14 -4.66 -2.96
C ILE A 93 20.78 -4.85 -4.43
N GLN A 94 20.38 -6.08 -4.79
CA GLN A 94 20.16 -6.48 -6.17
C GLN A 94 18.70 -6.82 -6.41
N TRP A 95 18.16 -6.26 -7.50
CA TRP A 95 16.82 -6.62 -7.96
C TRP A 95 16.82 -8.00 -8.61
N ILE A 96 15.80 -8.79 -8.35
CA ILE A 96 15.55 -10.03 -9.08
C ILE A 96 14.09 -10.13 -9.55
N PRO A 97 13.80 -10.86 -10.62
CA PRO A 97 12.42 -11.09 -11.05
C PRO A 97 11.64 -11.92 -10.02
N SER A 98 10.40 -11.50 -9.76
CA SER A 98 9.44 -12.26 -8.95
C SER A 98 8.84 -13.43 -9.76
N HIS A 99 8.42 -14.49 -9.07
CA HIS A 99 7.65 -15.63 -9.63
C HIS A 99 8.29 -16.39 -10.80
N VAL A 100 9.62 -16.41 -10.92
CA VAL A 100 10.34 -17.20 -11.94
C VAL A 100 10.99 -18.47 -11.37
N GLY A 101 10.52 -18.96 -10.22
CA GLY A 101 11.02 -20.18 -9.57
C GLY A 101 12.39 -20.01 -8.89
N VAL A 102 12.73 -18.80 -8.45
CA VAL A 102 13.89 -18.59 -7.58
C VAL A 102 13.52 -19.13 -6.20
N PHE A 103 14.05 -20.30 -5.83
CA PHE A 103 13.75 -20.96 -4.56
C PHE A 103 13.84 -20.02 -3.34
N GLY A 104 14.87 -19.18 -3.31
CA GLY A 104 15.03 -18.18 -2.24
C GLY A 104 13.90 -17.15 -2.17
N ASN A 105 13.30 -16.78 -3.30
CA ASN A 105 12.11 -15.89 -3.33
C ASN A 105 10.90 -16.60 -2.76
N ASP A 106 10.67 -17.84 -3.21
CA ASP A 106 9.45 -18.57 -2.92
C ASP A 106 9.36 -18.94 -1.43
N VAL A 107 10.48 -19.35 -0.84
CA VAL A 107 10.62 -19.53 0.62
C VAL A 107 10.27 -18.23 1.32
N ALA A 108 10.69 -17.10 0.79
CA ALA A 108 10.48 -15.84 1.44
C ALA A 108 9.05 -15.33 1.40
N ASP A 109 8.40 -15.47 0.25
CA ASP A 109 7.00 -15.20 0.05
C ASP A 109 6.13 -16.00 1.02
N LEU A 110 6.47 -17.28 1.21
CA LEU A 110 5.84 -18.13 2.21
C LEU A 110 6.02 -17.55 3.62
N HIS A 111 7.25 -17.18 3.98
CA HIS A 111 7.55 -16.65 5.32
C HIS A 111 6.82 -15.34 5.64
N ALA A 112 6.67 -14.43 4.70
CA ALA A 112 5.81 -13.28 4.96
C ALA A 112 4.34 -13.61 5.04
N LYS A 113 3.86 -14.57 4.25
CA LYS A 113 2.47 -15.00 4.35
C LYS A 113 2.19 -15.52 5.75
N GLU A 114 3.11 -16.32 6.30
CA GLU A 114 3.05 -16.79 7.69
C GLU A 114 3.19 -15.65 8.70
N GLY A 115 4.13 -14.71 8.49
CA GLY A 115 4.31 -13.54 9.35
C GLY A 115 3.10 -12.60 9.37
N SER A 116 2.37 -12.50 8.26
CA SER A 116 1.13 -11.71 8.18
C SER A 116 -0.02 -12.30 9.00
N ALA A 117 0.02 -13.60 9.30
CA ALA A 117 -0.99 -14.30 10.09
C ALA A 117 -0.70 -14.25 11.61
N LEU A 118 0.45 -13.71 12.03
CA LEU A 118 0.79 -13.57 13.45
C LEU A 118 -0.12 -12.54 14.16
N PRO A 119 -0.39 -12.70 15.47
CA PRO A 119 -1.15 -11.72 16.24
C PRO A 119 -0.54 -10.32 16.17
N SER A 120 -1.38 -9.29 16.18
CA SER A 120 -0.95 -7.90 15.95
C SER A 120 0.19 -7.48 16.86
N ALA A 121 1.31 -7.04 16.26
CA ALA A 121 2.38 -6.37 16.97
C ALA A 121 1.96 -4.95 17.36
N ALA A 122 2.64 -4.36 18.36
CA ALA A 122 2.44 -2.98 18.75
C ALA A 122 2.67 -2.02 17.56
N SER A 123 1.76 -1.05 17.41
CA SER A 123 1.78 -0.03 16.36
C SER A 123 3.13 0.71 16.29
N GLY A 124 3.91 0.48 15.24
CA GLY A 124 5.10 1.30 14.91
C GLY A 124 4.71 2.61 14.21
N GLU A 125 5.65 3.57 14.12
CA GLU A 125 5.47 4.83 13.37
C GLU A 125 5.08 4.56 11.90
N LEU A 126 4.01 5.20 11.42
CA LEU A 126 3.42 4.99 10.10
C LEU A 126 3.98 5.98 9.07
N PHE A 127 4.03 5.59 7.78
CA PHE A 127 4.34 6.52 6.70
C PHE A 127 3.20 7.52 6.46
N ALA A 128 3.52 8.72 5.98
CA ALA A 128 2.51 9.74 5.67
C ALA A 128 1.46 9.25 4.65
N SER A 129 1.89 8.42 3.69
CA SER A 129 1.01 7.76 2.72
C SER A 129 0.04 6.77 3.37
N GLU A 130 0.47 6.09 4.44
CA GLU A 130 -0.33 5.13 5.20
C GLU A 130 -1.33 5.83 6.12
N ILE A 131 -0.93 6.92 6.77
CA ILE A 131 -1.83 7.80 7.52
C ILE A 131 -2.93 8.32 6.59
N SER A 132 -2.55 8.79 5.40
CA SER A 132 -3.50 9.24 4.38
C SER A 132 -4.43 8.11 3.93
N SER A 133 -3.90 6.89 3.79
CA SER A 133 -4.68 5.71 3.43
C SER A 133 -5.71 5.35 4.51
N ILE A 134 -5.31 5.38 5.79
CA ILE A 134 -6.22 5.16 6.93
C ILE A 134 -7.34 6.20 6.93
N HIS A 135 -7.01 7.49 6.78
CA HIS A 135 -8.02 8.54 6.72
C HIS A 135 -8.99 8.35 5.56
N ARG A 136 -8.48 7.99 4.37
CA ARG A 136 -9.33 7.65 3.22
C ARG A 136 -10.20 6.43 3.48
N ALA A 137 -9.66 5.38 4.09
CA ALA A 137 -10.41 4.16 4.41
C ALA A 137 -11.55 4.47 5.40
N LYS A 138 -11.28 5.27 6.44
CA LYS A 138 -12.30 5.76 7.39
C LYS A 138 -13.37 6.58 6.68
N ALA A 139 -12.97 7.55 5.86
CA ALA A 139 -13.92 8.33 5.07
C ALA A 139 -14.79 7.42 4.19
N ASN A 140 -14.18 6.50 3.44
CA ASN A 140 -14.89 5.57 2.57
C ASN A 140 -15.85 4.65 3.34
N SER A 141 -15.50 4.21 4.56
CA SER A 141 -16.43 3.44 5.40
C SER A 141 -17.64 4.27 5.84
N THR A 142 -17.44 5.55 6.15
CA THR A 142 -18.55 6.47 6.48
C THR A 142 -19.45 6.70 5.25
N TRP A 143 -18.87 6.85 4.06
CA TRP A 143 -19.62 7.00 2.80
C TRP A 143 -20.44 5.77 2.43
N LYS A 144 -20.06 4.56 2.89
CA LYS A 144 -20.84 3.33 2.67
C LYS A 144 -22.11 3.27 3.53
N VAL A 145 -22.22 4.09 4.57
CA VAL A 145 -23.45 4.22 5.35
C VAL A 145 -24.31 5.28 4.66
N PRO A 146 -25.49 4.92 4.12
CA PRO A 146 -26.39 5.92 3.54
C PRO A 146 -26.69 7.00 4.59
N PRO A 147 -26.64 8.29 4.23
CA PRO A 147 -27.02 9.33 5.17
C PRO A 147 -28.44 9.07 5.69
N ALA A 148 -28.65 9.26 7.00
CA ALA A 148 -29.96 9.14 7.65
C ALA A 148 -30.90 10.31 7.30
N HIS A 149 -30.88 10.74 6.05
CA HIS A 149 -31.70 11.81 5.52
C HIS A 149 -32.79 11.19 4.64
N GLU A 150 -34.05 11.58 4.87
CA GLU A 150 -35.24 11.02 4.20
C GLU A 150 -35.13 10.97 2.68
N TRP A 151 -34.42 11.93 2.09
CA TRP A 151 -34.07 11.98 0.66
C TRP A 151 -33.46 10.67 0.11
N TYR A 152 -32.59 10.02 0.88
CA TYR A 152 -31.94 8.75 0.48
C TYR A 152 -32.81 7.54 0.80
N ALA A 153 -33.71 7.62 1.78
CA ALA A 153 -34.64 6.54 2.13
C ALA A 153 -35.77 6.39 1.08
N GLY A 154 -36.17 7.49 0.45
CA GLY A 154 -37.22 7.51 -0.58
C GLY A 154 -36.78 7.08 -1.99
N ASN A 155 -35.48 7.05 -2.27
CA ASN A 155 -34.93 6.63 -3.56
C ASN A 155 -34.34 5.21 -3.47
N ARG A 156 -35.20 4.21 -3.26
CA ARG A 156 -34.79 2.80 -3.44
C ARG A 156 -34.64 2.52 -4.94
N PRO A 157 -33.52 1.93 -5.42
CA PRO A 157 -33.32 1.57 -6.83
C PRO A 157 -34.34 0.55 -7.35
N ASP A 158 -35.06 -0.11 -6.44
CA ASP A 158 -36.05 -1.14 -6.74
C ASP A 158 -37.44 -0.57 -7.05
N LEU A 159 -37.66 0.74 -6.83
CA LEU A 159 -38.82 1.42 -7.37
C LEU A 159 -38.54 1.79 -8.83
N SER A 160 -38.49 0.75 -9.66
CA SER A 160 -38.53 0.90 -11.11
C SER A 160 -39.84 1.59 -11.50
N LEU A 161 -39.80 2.92 -11.60
CA LEU A 161 -40.74 3.61 -12.47
C LEU A 161 -40.40 3.13 -13.87
N GLN A 162 -41.14 2.13 -14.32
CA GLN A 162 -41.33 1.76 -15.72
C GLN A 162 -41.74 3.04 -16.45
N SER A 163 -40.74 3.80 -16.86
CA SER A 163 -40.89 5.05 -17.57
C SER A 163 -40.38 4.75 -18.96
N GLU A 164 -41.28 4.31 -19.83
CA GLU A 164 -41.08 4.32 -21.28
C GLU A 164 -40.83 5.77 -21.71
N GLY A 165 -39.55 6.13 -21.80
CA GLY A 165 -39.13 7.48 -22.10
C GLY A 165 -37.73 7.48 -22.69
N THR A 166 -37.46 8.42 -23.58
CA THR A 166 -36.12 8.59 -24.13
C THR A 166 -35.11 8.93 -23.02
N ARG A 167 -33.84 8.56 -23.20
CA ARG A 167 -32.74 8.88 -22.28
C ARG A 167 -32.70 10.37 -21.90
N SER A 168 -33.10 11.25 -22.83
CA SER A 168 -33.20 12.70 -22.60
C SER A 168 -34.27 13.05 -21.56
N ALA A 169 -35.47 12.47 -21.67
CA ALA A 169 -36.57 12.70 -20.73
C ALA A 169 -36.23 12.18 -19.32
N LEU A 170 -35.60 11.00 -19.23
CA LEU A 170 -35.12 10.45 -17.96
C LEU A 170 -34.07 11.35 -17.30
N THR A 171 -33.14 11.88 -18.09
CA THR A 171 -32.12 12.82 -17.59
C THR A 171 -32.74 14.13 -17.11
N ALA A 172 -33.75 14.65 -17.82
CA ALA A 172 -34.48 15.85 -17.43
C ALA A 172 -35.28 15.64 -16.13
N LEU A 173 -35.97 14.51 -15.99
CA LEU A 173 -36.71 14.14 -14.79
C LEU A 173 -35.79 13.98 -13.57
N ALA A 174 -34.64 13.32 -13.74
CA ALA A 174 -33.65 13.17 -12.68
C ALA A 174 -33.12 14.54 -12.20
N ARG A 175 -32.82 15.45 -13.15
CA ARG A 175 -32.40 16.84 -12.84
C ARG A 175 -33.51 17.66 -12.17
N LEU A 176 -34.76 17.48 -12.57
CA LEU A 176 -35.92 18.12 -11.93
C LEU A 176 -36.02 17.68 -10.47
N ARG A 177 -35.97 16.37 -10.23
CA ARG A 177 -36.02 15.80 -8.87
C ARG A 177 -34.88 16.31 -8.02
N SER A 178 -33.64 16.25 -8.50
CA SER A 178 -32.45 16.69 -7.75
C SER A 178 -32.28 18.21 -7.66
N GLY A 179 -33.27 19.01 -8.07
CA GLY A 179 -33.20 20.49 -8.01
C GLY A 179 -32.15 21.13 -8.93
N HIS A 180 -31.60 20.38 -9.89
CA HIS A 180 -30.53 20.80 -10.80
C HIS A 180 -31.04 21.27 -12.17
N ILE A 181 -32.24 21.87 -12.24
CA ILE A 181 -32.74 22.51 -13.46
C ILE A 181 -32.32 23.98 -13.48
N LYS A 182 -31.49 24.34 -14.47
CA LYS A 182 -31.27 25.73 -14.85
C LYS A 182 -32.48 26.18 -15.67
N SER A 183 -33.32 27.04 -15.08
CA SER A 183 -34.37 27.82 -15.75
C SER A 183 -35.57 27.04 -16.32
N LEU A 184 -36.62 26.87 -15.51
CA LEU A 184 -38.00 26.89 -16.00
C LEU A 184 -38.58 28.25 -15.60
N LYS A 185 -38.73 29.17 -16.56
CA LYS A 185 -39.50 30.41 -16.35
C LYS A 185 -40.98 30.03 -16.35
N SER A 186 -41.68 30.31 -15.26
CA SER A 186 -43.13 30.18 -15.21
C SER A 186 -43.77 31.15 -16.19
N VAL A 187 -44.41 30.65 -17.24
CA VAL A 187 -45.37 31.45 -18.01
C VAL A 187 -46.64 31.51 -17.16
N GLY A 188 -46.81 32.61 -16.44
CA GLY A 188 -48.06 32.93 -15.78
C GLY A 188 -49.12 33.10 -16.88
N LYS A 189 -50.17 32.27 -16.84
CA LYS A 189 -51.38 32.53 -17.63
C LYS A 189 -52.08 33.74 -17.00
N GLU A 190 -52.20 34.82 -17.77
CA GLU A 190 -53.15 35.90 -17.51
C GLU A 190 -54.54 35.29 -17.27
N LYS A 191 -55.19 35.70 -16.18
CA LYS A 191 -56.62 35.52 -15.98
C LYS A 191 -57.29 36.84 -16.29
N THR A 192 -58.19 36.77 -17.26
CA THR A 192 -59.18 37.80 -17.64
C THR A 192 -60.15 38.05 -16.50
#